data_AF-A0A6N6SHB7-F1
#
_entry.id   AF-A0A6N6SHB7-F1
#
_cell.length_a   1.000
_cell.length_b   1.000
_cell.length_c   1.000
_cell.angle_alpha   90.00
_cell.angle_beta   90.00
_cell.angle_gamma   90.00
#
_symmetry.space_group_name_H-M   'P 1'
#
loop_
_entity.id
_entity.type
_entity.pdbx_description
1 polymer ?
#
loop_
_entity_poly.entity_id
_entity_poly.type
_entity_poly.pdbx_seq_one_letter_code
_entity_poly.pdbx_strand_id
1 'polypeptide(L)'
;MARGKTSQAGDATQMFTAVPQPAAALTTPQMKQFWKAQDKILAEAEAFARHWFARRHAATKAALKACEEAAEANPTDALAALQAFRDWQAQSAERMAEDVREWVDMWGRCAGHFVTGEVTAGAETLDELQREGAELHSRHATPV
;
A
#
# COMPACT_ATOMS: atom_id res chain seq x y z
N MET A 1 3.12 43.24 12.54
CA MET A 1 3.71 42.63 11.32
C MET A 1 4.13 41.21 11.62
N ALA A 2 3.99 40.34 10.63
CA ALA A 2 3.77 38.91 10.76
C ALA A 2 5.04 38.05 10.90
N ARG A 3 4.93 37.02 11.75
CA ARG A 3 5.16 35.59 11.47
C ARG A 3 6.50 35.18 10.83
N GLY A 4 7.34 34.53 11.64
CA GLY A 4 8.36 33.59 11.20
C GLY A 4 8.39 32.37 12.13
N LYS A 5 7.33 31.56 12.12
CA LYS A 5 7.40 30.20 12.69
C LYS A 5 8.08 29.33 11.64
N THR A 6 9.39 29.18 11.74
CA THR A 6 10.12 28.10 11.08
C THR A 6 9.57 26.80 11.64
N SER A 7 8.89 26.07 10.77
CA SER A 7 8.26 24.78 11.06
C SER A 7 9.33 23.82 11.56
N GLN A 8 8.99 23.14 12.65
CA GLN A 8 9.69 22.03 13.26
C GLN A 8 9.62 20.81 12.33
N ALA A 9 10.21 20.90 11.14
CA ALA A 9 10.56 19.75 10.34
C ALA A 9 11.91 19.24 10.86
N GLY A 10 11.89 18.71 12.09
CA GLY A 10 12.97 17.86 12.57
C GLY A 10 13.10 16.70 11.59
N ASP A 11 14.17 16.77 10.82
CA ASP A 11 14.65 15.82 9.82
C ASP A 11 14.16 14.39 10.07
N ALA A 12 13.23 13.90 9.24
CA ALA A 12 12.70 12.53 9.36
C ALA A 12 13.84 11.48 9.31
N THR A 13 14.95 11.84 8.67
CA THR A 13 16.21 11.10 8.67
C THR A 13 16.77 10.94 10.08
N GLN A 14 16.77 12.01 10.90
CA GLN A 14 17.20 11.92 12.29
C GLN A 14 16.27 11.03 13.12
N MET A 15 14.95 11.04 12.90
CA MET A 15 14.04 10.15 13.62
C MET A 15 14.29 8.67 13.31
N PHE A 16 14.67 8.33 12.07
CA PHE A 16 15.01 6.96 11.68
C PHE A 16 16.34 6.48 12.29
N THR A 17 17.32 7.38 12.48
CA THR A 17 18.67 7.03 12.98
C THR A 17 18.88 7.29 14.47
N ALA A 18 17.92 7.94 15.17
CA ALA A 18 18.13 8.44 16.54
C ALA A 18 18.11 7.36 17.63
N VAL A 19 17.65 6.14 17.34
CA VAL A 19 17.66 5.05 18.32
C VAL A 19 18.80 4.10 17.98
N PRO A 20 19.89 4.05 18.76
CA PRO A 20 20.88 2.99 18.63
C PRO A 20 20.20 1.64 18.89
N GLN A 21 19.89 0.93 17.81
CA GLN A 21 19.35 -0.43 17.87
C GLN A 21 20.53 -1.35 18.22
N PRO A 22 20.47 -2.14 19.31
CA PRO A 22 21.50 -3.14 19.57
C PRO A 22 21.55 -4.09 18.36
N ALA A 23 22.75 -4.46 17.91
CA ALA A 23 22.93 -5.26 16.68
C ALA A 23 22.09 -6.56 16.68
N ALA A 24 21.83 -7.14 17.85
CA ALA A 24 20.93 -8.29 18.02
C ALA A 24 19.47 -8.01 17.62
N ALA A 25 18.98 -6.77 17.72
CA ALA A 25 17.64 -6.39 17.27
C ALA A 25 17.49 -6.50 15.74
N LEU A 26 18.59 -6.35 14.99
CA LEU A 26 18.60 -6.45 13.53
C LEU A 26 18.47 -7.90 13.03
N THR A 27 18.81 -8.88 13.87
CA THR A 27 18.77 -10.31 13.53
C THR A 27 17.52 -11.02 14.04
N THR A 28 16.59 -10.29 14.65
CA THR A 28 15.35 -10.88 15.20
C THR A 28 14.44 -11.41 14.08
N PRO A 29 13.67 -12.49 14.34
CA PRO A 29 12.61 -12.94 13.44
C PRO A 29 11.65 -11.81 13.05
N GLN A 30 11.33 -10.92 13.98
CA GLN A 30 10.46 -9.76 13.80
C GLN A 30 11.01 -8.82 12.73
N MET A 31 12.31 -8.50 12.75
CA MET A 31 12.94 -7.64 11.74
C MET A 31 12.90 -8.29 10.34
N LYS A 32 13.15 -9.60 10.26
CA LYS A 32 13.06 -10.35 8.99
C LYS A 32 11.64 -10.34 8.43
N GLN A 33 10.63 -10.59 9.26
CA GLN A 33 9.23 -10.58 8.82
C GLN A 33 8.74 -9.16 8.48
N PHE A 34 9.22 -8.13 9.18
CA PHE A 34 8.96 -6.73 8.85
C PHE A 34 9.38 -6.40 7.41
N TRP A 35 10.62 -6.72 7.02
CA TRP A 35 11.08 -6.45 5.66
C TRP A 35 10.32 -7.24 4.60
N LYS A 36 9.95 -8.50 4.89
CA LYS A 36 9.09 -9.30 3.99
C LYS A 36 7.69 -8.69 3.86
N ALA A 37 7.11 -8.16 4.93
CA ALA A 37 5.82 -7.50 4.88
C ALA A 37 5.90 -6.20 4.06
N GLN A 38 6.95 -5.40 4.26
CA GLN A 38 7.22 -4.19 3.48
C GLN A 38 7.34 -4.49 1.97
N ASP A 39 8.07 -5.54 1.59
CA ASP A 39 8.19 -5.96 0.18
C ASP A 39 6.82 -6.30 -0.44
N LYS A 40 5.99 -7.07 0.28
CA LYS A 40 4.63 -7.38 -0.17
C LYS A 40 3.75 -6.14 -0.29
N ILE A 41 3.82 -5.22 0.67
CA ILE A 41 3.06 -3.95 0.64
C ILE A 41 3.45 -3.10 -0.58
N LEU A 42 4.74 -3.05 -0.91
CA LEU A 42 5.21 -2.37 -2.11
C LEU A 42 4.63 -3.01 -3.38
N ALA A 43 4.58 -4.35 -3.44
CA ALA A 43 3.96 -5.05 -4.56
C ALA A 43 2.44 -4.75 -4.67
N GLU A 44 1.71 -4.70 -3.55
CA GLU A 44 0.28 -4.32 -3.54
C GLU A 44 0.06 -2.89 -4.04
N ALA A 45 0.92 -1.96 -3.60
CA ALA A 45 0.86 -0.56 -4.02
C ALA A 45 1.19 -0.40 -5.51
N GLU A 46 2.17 -1.16 -6.03
CA GLU A 46 2.51 -1.16 -7.45
C GLU A 46 1.33 -1.68 -8.29
N ALA A 47 0.71 -2.78 -7.88
CA ALA A 47 -0.46 -3.35 -8.57
C ALA A 47 -1.62 -2.35 -8.62
N PHE A 48 -1.98 -1.75 -7.48
CA PHE A 48 -3.00 -0.71 -7.42
C PHE A 48 -2.67 0.47 -8.33
N ALA A 49 -1.44 0.99 -8.28
CA ALA A 49 -1.04 2.14 -9.09
C ALA A 49 -1.17 1.84 -10.59
N ARG A 50 -0.76 0.65 -11.03
CA ARG A 50 -0.90 0.21 -12.43
C ARG A 50 -2.36 0.23 -12.89
N HIS A 51 -3.29 -0.31 -12.10
CA HIS A 51 -4.70 -0.34 -12.44
C HIS A 51 -5.34 1.07 -12.39
N TRP A 52 -5.01 1.87 -11.38
CA TRP A 52 -5.45 3.26 -11.27
C TRP A 52 -5.05 4.07 -12.51
N PHE A 53 -3.78 3.98 -12.93
CA PHE A 53 -3.31 4.68 -14.13
C PHE A 53 -4.03 4.20 -15.40
N ALA A 54 -4.26 2.89 -15.55
CA ALA A 54 -5.01 2.36 -16.68
C ALA A 54 -6.44 2.94 -16.75
N ARG A 55 -7.15 2.97 -15.61
CA ARG A 55 -8.49 3.56 -15.53
C ARG A 55 -8.49 5.07 -15.77
N ARG A 56 -7.47 5.80 -15.33
CA ARG A 56 -7.32 7.25 -15.63
C ARG A 56 -7.00 7.53 -17.09
N HIS A 57 -6.25 6.68 -17.77
CA HIS A 57 -6.06 6.81 -19.21
C HIS A 57 -7.35 6.51 -19.98
N ALA A 58 -8.12 5.49 -19.59
CA ALA A 58 -9.43 5.21 -20.16
C ALA A 58 -10.42 6.37 -19.91
N ALA A 59 -10.44 6.88 -18.66
CA ALA A 59 -10.70 8.25 -18.24
C ALA A 59 -10.71 9.30 -19.35
N THR A 60 -9.50 9.75 -19.62
CA THR A 60 -9.17 10.85 -20.51
C THR A 60 -9.53 10.54 -21.96
N LYS A 61 -9.28 9.30 -22.44
CA LYS A 61 -9.64 8.92 -23.81
C LYS A 61 -11.15 9.00 -24.07
N ALA A 62 -11.96 8.55 -23.11
CA ALA A 62 -13.42 8.66 -23.21
C ALA A 62 -13.88 10.13 -23.18
N ALA A 63 -13.23 10.98 -22.38
CA ALA A 63 -13.53 12.41 -22.35
C ALA A 63 -13.25 13.08 -23.71
N LEU A 64 -12.08 12.79 -24.30
CA LEU A 64 -11.69 13.32 -25.60
C LEU A 64 -12.69 12.90 -26.69
N LYS A 65 -13.08 11.62 -26.73
CA LYS A 65 -14.08 11.11 -27.67
C LYS A 65 -15.43 11.84 -27.53
N ALA A 66 -15.89 12.07 -26.30
CA ALA A 66 -17.13 12.82 -26.07
C ALA A 66 -17.02 14.29 -26.54
N CYS A 67 -15.86 14.93 -26.39
CA CYS A 67 -15.62 16.27 -26.92
C CYS A 67 -15.61 16.31 -28.45
N GLU A 68 -14.99 15.32 -29.11
CA GLU A 68 -14.99 15.17 -30.57
C GLU A 68 -16.41 14.97 -31.09
N GLU A 69 -17.17 14.05 -30.50
CA GLU A 69 -18.58 13.80 -30.87
C GLU A 69 -19.45 15.05 -30.69
N ALA A 70 -19.25 15.82 -29.62
CA ALA A 70 -19.97 17.07 -29.40
C ALA A 70 -19.58 18.17 -30.40
N ALA A 71 -18.34 18.20 -30.88
CA ALA A 71 -17.87 19.16 -31.87
C ALA A 71 -18.34 18.83 -33.30
N GLU A 72 -18.49 17.53 -33.61
CA GLU A 72 -19.02 17.04 -34.88
C GLU A 72 -20.55 17.07 -34.95
N ALA A 73 -21.23 17.13 -33.80
CA ALA A 73 -22.68 17.25 -33.74
C ALA A 73 -23.16 18.57 -34.39
N ASN A 74 -24.20 18.45 -35.22
CA ASN A 74 -24.83 19.59 -35.90
C ASN A 74 -25.29 20.63 -34.84
N PRO A 75 -25.20 21.96 -35.04
CA PRO A 75 -25.53 22.97 -34.02
C PRO A 75 -26.98 22.90 -33.49
N THR A 76 -27.87 22.22 -34.21
CA THR A 76 -29.26 21.95 -33.81
C THR A 76 -29.41 20.73 -32.91
N ASP A 77 -28.36 19.95 -32.67
CA ASP A 77 -28.36 18.71 -31.89
C ASP A 77 -27.60 18.84 -30.56
N ALA A 78 -27.86 19.94 -29.84
CA ALA A 78 -27.35 20.17 -28.49
C ALA A 78 -27.74 19.03 -27.51
N LEU A 79 -28.81 18.29 -27.82
CA LEU A 79 -29.27 17.16 -27.02
C LEU A 79 -28.31 15.96 -27.13
N ALA A 80 -27.78 15.67 -28.32
CA ALA A 80 -26.78 14.61 -28.51
C ALA A 80 -25.46 14.92 -27.78
N ALA A 81 -24.97 16.16 -27.84
CA ALA A 81 -23.78 16.58 -27.09
C ALA A 81 -23.97 16.43 -25.57
N LEU A 82 -25.13 16.81 -25.04
CA LEU A 82 -25.47 16.63 -23.63
C LEU A 82 -25.55 15.15 -23.23
N GLN A 83 -26.06 14.29 -24.10
CA GLN A 83 -26.09 12.84 -23.87
C GLN A 83 -24.68 12.25 -23.82
N ALA A 84 -23.80 12.61 -24.76
CA ALA A 84 -22.40 12.15 -24.76
C ALA A 84 -21.66 12.56 -23.47
N PHE A 85 -21.86 13.80 -23.00
CA PHE A 85 -21.31 14.26 -21.72
C PHE A 85 -21.88 13.50 -20.52
N ARG A 86 -23.20 13.25 -20.50
CA ARG A 86 -23.85 12.52 -19.41
C ARG A 86 -23.34 11.08 -19.33
N ASP A 87 -23.21 10.42 -20.47
CA ASP A 87 -22.75 9.04 -20.53
C ASP A 87 -21.27 8.94 -20.13
N TRP A 88 -20.45 9.91 -20.54
CA TRP A 88 -19.08 10.05 -20.03
C TRP A 88 -19.02 10.25 -18.51
N GLN A 89 -19.91 11.07 -17.94
CA GLN A 89 -19.99 11.27 -16.48
C GLN A 89 -20.38 9.99 -15.75
N ALA A 90 -21.37 9.23 -16.25
CA ALA A 90 -21.80 7.97 -15.66
C ALA A 90 -20.66 6.95 -15.61
N GLN A 91 -19.95 6.75 -16.73
CA GLN A 91 -18.77 5.89 -16.79
C GLN A 91 -17.64 6.38 -15.90
N SER A 92 -17.51 7.70 -15.69
CA SER A 92 -16.52 8.27 -14.77
C SER A 92 -16.84 7.92 -13.32
N ALA A 93 -18.11 7.94 -12.93
CA ALA A 93 -18.56 7.53 -11.61
C ALA A 93 -18.28 6.04 -11.33
N GLU A 94 -18.53 5.16 -12.31
CA GLU A 94 -18.23 3.72 -12.20
C GLU A 94 -16.74 3.47 -11.97
N ARG A 95 -15.87 4.13 -12.76
CA ARG A 95 -14.41 4.02 -12.62
C ARG A 95 -13.94 4.49 -11.24
N MET A 96 -14.49 5.60 -10.72
CA MET A 96 -14.18 6.08 -9.37
C MET A 96 -14.63 5.10 -8.29
N ALA A 97 -15.81 4.49 -8.44
CA ALA A 97 -16.28 3.48 -7.49
C ALA A 97 -15.36 2.25 -7.48
N GLU A 98 -14.88 1.83 -8.66
CA GLU A 98 -13.90 0.76 -8.79
C GLU A 98 -12.57 1.13 -8.11
N ASP A 99 -12.10 2.36 -8.29
CA ASP A 99 -10.89 2.83 -7.64
C ASP A 99 -10.97 2.78 -6.11
N VAL A 100 -12.11 3.20 -5.54
CA VAL A 100 -12.33 3.17 -4.09
C VAL A 100 -12.34 1.74 -3.58
N ARG A 101 -13.01 0.82 -4.27
CA ARG A 101 -13.03 -0.60 -3.89
C ARG A 101 -11.61 -1.17 -3.89
N GLU A 102 -10.88 -0.97 -4.97
CA GLU A 102 -9.53 -1.53 -5.08
C GLU A 102 -8.56 -0.91 -4.06
N TRP A 103 -8.71 0.39 -3.78
CA TRP A 103 -7.94 1.07 -2.74
C TRP A 103 -8.19 0.46 -1.36
N VAL A 104 -9.46 0.21 -1.01
CA VAL A 104 -9.84 -0.46 0.25
C VAL A 104 -9.30 -1.89 0.29
N ASP A 105 -9.40 -2.65 -0.80
CA ASP A 105 -8.88 -4.02 -0.90
C ASP A 105 -7.35 -4.07 -0.77
N MET A 106 -6.65 -3.11 -1.37
CA MET A 106 -5.19 -2.95 -1.22
C MET A 106 -4.83 -2.70 0.25
N TRP A 107 -5.50 -1.74 0.92
CA TRP A 107 -5.27 -1.48 2.34
C TRP A 107 -5.54 -2.70 3.22
N GLY A 108 -6.62 -3.43 2.95
CA GLY A 108 -6.94 -4.67 3.67
C GLY A 108 -5.84 -5.72 3.51
N ARG A 109 -5.31 -5.92 2.30
CA ARG A 109 -4.20 -6.83 2.04
C ARG A 109 -2.91 -6.36 2.72
N CYS A 110 -2.58 -5.08 2.66
CA CYS A 110 -1.42 -4.50 3.35
C CYS A 110 -1.50 -4.74 4.88
N ALA A 111 -2.66 -4.50 5.49
CA ALA A 111 -2.87 -4.80 6.90
C ALA A 111 -2.70 -6.30 7.20
N GLY A 112 -3.24 -7.17 6.32
CA GLY A 112 -3.07 -8.61 6.42
C GLY A 112 -1.61 -9.07 6.35
N HIS A 113 -0.79 -8.45 5.50
CA HIS A 113 0.65 -8.75 5.39
C HIS A 113 1.40 -8.41 6.68
N PHE A 114 1.08 -7.29 7.34
CA PHE A 114 1.65 -6.94 8.65
C PHE A 114 1.27 -7.95 9.73
N VAL A 115 -0.03 -8.22 9.89
CA VAL A 115 -0.54 -9.15 10.92
C VAL A 115 0.05 -10.55 10.72
N THR A 116 0.09 -11.04 9.48
CA THR A 116 0.68 -12.35 9.17
C THR A 116 2.17 -12.39 9.49
N GLY A 117 2.90 -11.30 9.22
CA GLY A 117 4.32 -11.17 9.56
C GLY A 117 4.57 -11.28 11.06
N GLU A 118 3.78 -10.60 11.88
CA GLU A 118 3.89 -10.67 13.35
C GLU A 118 3.58 -12.08 13.88
N VAL A 119 2.50 -12.71 13.41
CA VAL A 119 2.14 -14.08 13.79
C VAL A 119 3.27 -15.05 13.43
N THR A 120 3.85 -14.92 12.24
CA THR A 120 4.96 -15.76 11.78
C THR A 120 6.22 -15.54 12.62
N ALA A 121 6.56 -14.28 12.94
CA ALA A 121 7.71 -13.97 13.78
C ALA A 121 7.55 -14.53 15.20
N GLY A 122 6.33 -14.50 15.75
CA GLY A 122 6.00 -15.11 17.03
C GLY A 122 6.21 -16.63 17.01
N ALA A 123 5.75 -17.31 15.96
CA ALA A 123 5.97 -18.75 15.79
C ALA A 123 7.46 -19.09 15.67
N GLU A 124 8.22 -18.36 14.84
CA GLU A 124 9.68 -18.55 14.69
C GLU A 124 10.42 -18.35 16.02
N THR A 125 9.99 -17.40 16.85
CA THR A 125 10.58 -17.16 18.18
C THR A 125 10.29 -18.32 19.15
N LEU A 126 9.07 -18.87 19.13
CA LEU A 126 8.70 -20.01 19.99
C LEU A 126 9.47 -21.28 19.63
N ASP A 127 9.65 -21.55 18.34
CA ASP A 127 10.43 -22.69 17.84
C ASP A 127 11.89 -22.60 18.28
N GLU A 128 12.49 -21.39 18.23
CA GLU A 128 13.86 -21.16 18.67
C GLU A 128 14.02 -21.42 20.18
N LEU A 129 13.10 -20.93 21.01
CA LEU A 129 13.08 -21.20 22.45
C LEU A 129 12.93 -22.68 22.78
N GLN A 130 12.07 -23.40 22.03
CA GLN A 130 11.87 -24.83 22.23
C GLN A 130 13.14 -25.62 21.88
N ARG A 131 13.84 -25.24 20.80
CA ARG A 131 15.13 -25.84 20.42
C ARG A 131 16.20 -25.60 21.48
N GLU A 132 16.34 -24.36 21.95
CA GLU A 132 17.30 -24.02 23.01
C GLU A 132 17.00 -24.77 24.31
N GLY A 133 15.72 -24.88 24.70
CA GLY A 133 15.29 -25.66 25.86
C GLY A 133 15.64 -27.15 25.73
N ALA A 134 15.44 -27.74 24.54
CA ALA A 134 15.81 -29.13 24.27
C ALA A 134 17.33 -29.35 24.32
N GLU A 135 18.11 -28.41 23.78
CA GLU A 135 19.58 -28.45 23.84
C GLU A 135 20.09 -28.34 25.28
N LEU A 136 19.54 -27.43 26.08
CA LEU A 136 19.87 -27.29 27.51
C LEU A 136 19.54 -28.57 28.29
N HIS A 137 18.37 -29.15 28.06
CA HIS A 137 17.97 -30.41 28.69
C HIS A 137 18.93 -31.55 28.32
N SER A 138 19.36 -31.63 27.06
CA SER A 138 20.33 -32.65 26.61
C SER A 138 21.71 -32.51 27.27
N ARG A 139 22.17 -31.26 27.48
CA ARG A 139 23.46 -30.98 28.15
C ARG A 139 23.42 -31.32 29.64
N HIS A 140 22.28 -31.16 30.30
CA HIS A 140 22.11 -31.52 31.72
C HIS A 140 21.83 -33.01 31.94
N ALA A 141 21.44 -33.76 30.91
CA ALA A 141 21.17 -35.20 30.98
C ALA A 141 22.40 -36.10 30.76
N THR A 142 23.62 -35.54 30.61
CA THR A 142 24.85 -36.34 30.48
C THR A 142 25.41 -36.63 31.89
N PRO A 143 25.36 -37.88 32.40
CA PRO A 143 25.92 -38.21 33.71
C PRO A 143 27.45 -38.33 33.61
N VAL A 144 28.15 -37.88 34.65
CA VAL A 144 29.60 -38.13 34.88
C VAL A 144 29.78 -39.53 35.47
#